data_AF-A0A2R4MDG9-F1
#
_entry.id   AF-A0A2R4MDG9-F1
#
_cell.length_a   1.000
_cell.length_b   1.000
_cell.length_c   1.000
_cell.angle_alpha   90.00
_cell.angle_beta   90.00
_cell.angle_gamma   90.00
#
_symmetry.space_group_name_H-M   'P 1'
#
loop_
_entity.id
_entity.type
_entity.pdbx_description
1 polymer ?
#
loop_
_entity_poly.entity_id
_entity_poly.type
_entity_poly.pdbx_seq_one_letter_code
_entity_poly.pdbx_strand_id
1 'polypeptide(L)'
;MFYNTSFGSIHPALQKLERENLVTVRQEANGKRVRKIYSRTAKGAKAFQDWISEPVAVFKTKDESMLRLFYFGHIEGDVAPHIQLYIDEADQWIAALETMLHAQDLSKVPAEFQKMAFFQLATMRYGLDLIKFSKSWYQQLLKDYKAQGFE
;
A
#
# COMPACT_ATOMS: atom_id res chain seq x y z
N MET A 1 -1.84 1.94 1.78
CA MET A 1 -1.17 1.65 0.49
C MET A 1 -0.62 0.24 0.54
N PHE A 2 -0.65 -0.50 -0.57
CA PHE A 2 -0.25 -1.92 -0.64
C PHE A 2 1.23 -2.13 -1.01
N TYR A 3 1.97 -1.06 -1.32
CA TYR A 3 3.39 -1.09 -1.61
C TYR A 3 4.04 0.21 -1.10
N ASN A 4 5.13 0.08 -0.34
CA ASN A 4 5.91 1.22 0.14
C ASN A 4 7.25 1.24 -0.61
N THR A 5 7.59 2.38 -1.22
CA THR A 5 8.88 2.59 -1.87
C THR A 5 9.49 3.87 -1.32
N SER A 6 10.79 3.87 -1.03
CA SER A 6 11.47 5.08 -0.59
C SER A 6 11.83 5.94 -1.81
N PHE A 7 11.95 7.25 -1.64
CA PHE A 7 12.47 8.11 -2.70
C PHE A 7 13.88 7.68 -3.15
N GLY A 8 14.67 7.12 -2.23
CA GLY A 8 16.01 6.59 -2.51
C GLY A 8 16.00 5.39 -3.48
N SER A 9 14.94 4.57 -3.50
CA SER A 9 14.84 3.43 -4.42
C SER A 9 14.31 3.79 -5.80
N ILE A 10 13.64 4.94 -5.97
CA ILE A 10 13.06 5.35 -7.27
C ILE A 10 14.16 5.70 -8.28
N HIS A 11 15.19 6.45 -7.87
CA HIS A 11 16.23 6.90 -8.81
C HIS A 11 17.07 5.74 -9.39
N PRO A 12 17.58 4.78 -8.58
CA PRO A 12 18.27 3.62 -9.11
C PRO A 12 17.37 2.76 -10.01
N ALA A 13 16.08 2.65 -9.69
CA ALA A 13 15.12 1.92 -10.52
C ALA A 13 14.95 2.59 -11.90
N LEU A 14 14.78 3.92 -11.95
CA LEU A 14 14.69 4.66 -13.21
C LEU A 14 15.95 4.53 -14.06
N GLN A 15 17.14 4.61 -13.45
CA GLN A 15 18.41 4.38 -14.15
C GLN A 15 18.55 2.96 -14.68
N LYS A 16 18.06 1.95 -13.94
CA LYS A 16 18.02 0.56 -14.42
C LYS A 16 17.10 0.42 -15.63
N LEU A 17 15.88 0.96 -15.54
CA LEU A 17 14.91 0.93 -16.65
C LEU A 17 15.45 1.65 -17.90
N GLU A 18 16.19 2.74 -17.72
CA GLU A 18 16.85 3.46 -18.81
C GLU A 18 17.94 2.60 -19.46
N ARG A 19 18.85 2.00 -18.67
CA ARG A 19 19.90 1.08 -19.16
C ARG A 19 19.32 -0.12 -19.92
N GLU A 20 18.16 -0.60 -19.50
CA GLU A 20 17.45 -1.71 -20.14
C GLU A 20 16.61 -1.29 -21.37
N ASN A 21 16.62 0.00 -21.72
CA ASN A 21 15.85 0.61 -22.80
C ASN A 21 14.32 0.44 -22.65
N LEU A 22 13.84 0.35 -21.40
CA LEU A 22 12.43 0.28 -21.05
C LEU A 22 11.82 1.68 -20.91
N VAL A 23 12.65 2.68 -20.60
CA VAL A 23 12.29 4.10 -20.62
C VAL A 23 13.36 4.90 -21.36
N THR A 24 12.98 6.03 -21.95
CA THR A 24 13.91 7.09 -22.35
C THR A 24 13.91 8.19 -21.31
N VAL A 25 14.98 8.99 -21.29
CA VAL A 25 15.05 10.20 -20.47
C VAL A 25 15.34 11.41 -21.36
N ARG A 26 14.68 12.53 -21.06
CA ARG A 26 15.04 13.84 -21.61
C ARG A 26 15.22 14.85 -20.49
N GLN A 27 16.11 15.79 -20.70
CA GLN A 27 16.33 16.90 -19.78
C GLN A 27 15.50 18.10 -20.23
N GLU A 28 14.76 18.68 -19.30
CA GLU A 28 14.04 19.94 -19.53
C GLU A 28 14.52 20.99 -18.54
N ALA A 29 14.72 22.21 -19.03
CA ALA A 29 14.98 23.35 -18.18
C ALA A 29 13.70 23.71 -17.41
N ASN A 30 13.83 23.87 -16.10
CA ASN A 30 12.80 24.38 -15.22
C ASN A 30 13.39 25.54 -14.41
N GLY A 31 13.40 26.73 -15.02
CA GLY A 31 14.12 27.89 -14.51
C GLY A 31 15.62 27.60 -14.38
N LYS A 32 16.17 27.73 -13.15
CA LYS A 32 17.59 27.44 -12.85
C LYS A 32 17.91 25.95 -12.65
N ARG A 33 16.91 25.07 -12.62
CA ARG A 33 17.10 23.63 -12.36
C ARG A 33 16.81 22.83 -13.63
N VAL A 34 17.56 21.75 -13.83
CA VAL A 34 17.28 20.77 -14.89
C VAL A 34 16.45 19.64 -14.30
N ARG A 35 15.30 19.33 -14.91
CA ARG A 35 14.49 18.16 -14.55
C ARG A 35 14.68 17.05 -15.58
N LYS A 36 14.74 15.81 -15.11
CA LYS A 36 14.70 14.62 -15.96
C LYS A 36 13.26 14.16 -16.13
N ILE A 37 12.80 14.05 -17.36
CA ILE A 37 11.51 13.50 -17.73
C ILE A 37 11.72 12.13 -18.34
N TYR A 38 11.14 11.12 -17.71
CA TYR A 38 11.20 9.74 -18.18
C TYR A 38 9.94 9.39 -18.97
N SER A 39 10.09 8.73 -20.11
CA SER A 39 9.00 8.30 -20.98
C SER A 39 9.13 6.82 -21.29
N ARG A 40 8.02 6.07 -21.24
CA ARG A 40 8.02 4.63 -21.53
C ARG A 40 8.29 4.38 -23.02
N THR A 41 9.17 3.41 -23.33
CA THR A 41 9.41 2.95 -24.71
C THR A 41 8.39 1.89 -25.14
N ALA A 42 8.36 1.52 -26.42
CA ALA A 42 7.56 0.37 -26.87
C ALA A 42 7.97 -0.93 -26.16
N LYS A 43 9.28 -1.13 -25.94
CA LYS A 43 9.82 -2.25 -25.16
C LYS A 43 9.33 -2.20 -23.71
N GLY A 44 9.34 -1.03 -23.08
CA GLY A 44 8.82 -0.84 -21.73
C GLY A 44 7.30 -1.05 -21.62
N ALA A 45 6.54 -0.63 -22.64
CA ALA A 45 5.10 -0.88 -22.69
C ALA A 45 4.80 -2.38 -22.77
N LYS A 46 5.53 -3.12 -23.61
CA LYS A 46 5.42 -4.58 -23.68
C LYS A 46 5.79 -5.24 -22.36
N ALA A 47 6.95 -4.89 -21.78
CA ALA A 47 7.40 -5.46 -20.51
C ALA A 47 6.39 -5.24 -19.37
N PHE A 48 5.75 -4.06 -19.33
CA PHE A 48 4.68 -3.77 -18.37
C PHE A 48 3.44 -4.65 -18.60
N GLN A 49 3.01 -4.83 -19.85
CA GLN A 49 1.87 -5.69 -20.19
C GLN A 49 2.13 -7.17 -19.86
N ASP A 50 3.33 -7.65 -20.17
CA ASP A 50 3.74 -9.01 -19.86
C ASP A 50 3.70 -9.21 -18.33
N TRP A 51 4.29 -8.28 -17.55
CA TRP A 51 4.32 -8.36 -16.08
C TRP A 51 2.94 -8.33 -15.41
N ILE A 52 2.03 -7.43 -15.79
CA ILE A 52 0.69 -7.38 -15.17
C ILE A 52 -0.19 -8.59 -15.53
N SER A 53 0.22 -9.35 -16.55
CA SER A 53 -0.48 -10.56 -17.01
C SER A 53 0.11 -11.84 -16.42
N GLU A 54 1.23 -11.75 -15.69
CA GLU A 54 1.81 -12.89 -15.00
C GLU A 54 0.88 -13.38 -13.88
N PRO A 55 0.83 -14.70 -13.62
CA PRO A 55 0.10 -15.22 -12.46
C PRO A 55 0.57 -14.57 -11.17
N VAL A 56 -0.37 -14.07 -10.37
CA VAL A 56 -0.07 -13.47 -9.07
C VAL A 56 0.41 -14.58 -8.13
N ALA A 57 1.66 -14.50 -7.68
CA ALA A 57 2.19 -15.41 -6.68
C ALA A 57 1.42 -15.28 -5.37
N VAL A 58 0.83 -16.37 -4.90
CA VAL A 58 0.09 -16.40 -3.64
C VAL A 58 1.11 -16.40 -2.49
N PHE A 59 0.91 -15.52 -1.48
CA PHE A 59 1.65 -15.50 -0.20
C PHE A 59 3.06 -14.91 -0.16
N LYS A 60 3.24 -13.67 -0.64
CA LYS A 60 4.44 -12.85 -0.30
C LYS A 60 4.08 -11.58 0.47
N THR A 61 3.30 -11.70 1.53
CA THR A 61 2.98 -10.55 2.39
C THR A 61 3.89 -10.55 3.61
N LYS A 62 4.68 -9.49 3.79
CA LYS A 62 5.36 -9.20 5.06
C LYS A 62 4.46 -8.31 5.88
N ASP A 63 3.84 -8.87 6.91
CA ASP A 63 3.03 -8.11 7.86
C ASP A 63 3.83 -7.89 9.14
N GLU A 64 4.38 -6.68 9.29
CA GLU A 64 5.14 -6.31 10.48
C GLU A 64 4.27 -6.29 11.74
N SER A 65 2.97 -6.01 11.62
CA SER A 65 2.05 -6.01 12.78
C SER A 65 1.90 -7.42 13.35
N MET A 66 1.74 -8.42 12.48
CA MET A 66 1.69 -9.83 12.87
C MET A 66 3.03 -10.32 13.42
N LEU A 67 4.14 -9.90 12.82
CA LEU A 67 5.48 -10.22 13.33
C LEU A 67 5.71 -9.66 14.73
N ARG A 68 5.32 -8.40 14.99
CA ARG A 68 5.41 -7.80 16.33
C ARG A 68 4.48 -8.53 17.30
N LEU A 69 3.25 -8.80 16.90
CA LEU A 69 2.27 -9.51 17.70
C LEU A 69 2.77 -10.89 18.15
N PHE A 70 3.46 -11.62 17.27
CA PHE A 70 4.10 -12.90 17.61
C PHE A 70 5.03 -12.80 18.84
N TYR A 71 5.67 -11.65 19.05
CA TYR A 71 6.57 -11.41 20.17
C TYR A 71 5.91 -10.73 21.38
N PHE A 72 4.61 -10.45 21.38
CA PHE A 72 3.96 -9.70 22.48
C PHE A 72 4.11 -10.38 23.85
N GLY A 73 4.23 -11.70 23.90
CA GLY A 73 4.51 -12.41 25.17
C GLY A 73 5.87 -12.08 25.82
N HIS A 74 6.72 -11.29 25.17
CA HIS A 74 7.99 -10.80 25.73
C HIS A 74 7.91 -9.36 26.24
N ILE A 75 6.77 -8.70 26.10
CA ILE A 75 6.56 -7.35 26.65
C ILE A 75 6.40 -7.48 28.17
N GLU A 76 7.11 -6.64 28.91
CA GLU A 76 6.98 -6.59 30.37
C GLU A 76 5.65 -5.93 30.76
N GLY A 77 4.85 -6.61 31.59
CA GLY A 77 3.55 -6.16 32.07
C GLY A 77 2.39 -6.38 31.09
N ASP A 78 1.25 -5.77 31.38
CA ASP A 78 0.02 -5.91 30.61
C ASP A 78 0.19 -5.42 29.16
N VAL A 79 -0.08 -6.30 28.19
CA VAL A 79 0.02 -5.98 26.76
C VAL A 79 -1.29 -5.41 26.18
N ALA A 80 -2.38 -5.40 26.95
CA ALA A 80 -3.67 -4.87 26.53
C ALA A 80 -3.60 -3.42 26.00
N PRO A 81 -2.81 -2.48 26.58
CA PRO A 81 -2.66 -1.14 26.02
C PRO A 81 -2.05 -1.14 24.62
N HIS A 82 -1.10 -2.04 24.34
CA HIS A 82 -0.51 -2.17 23.00
C HIS A 82 -1.55 -2.67 22.00
N ILE A 83 -2.35 -3.68 22.35
CA ILE A 83 -3.43 -4.17 21.49
C ILE A 83 -4.50 -3.07 21.26
N GLN A 84 -4.85 -2.32 22.30
CA GLN A 84 -5.81 -1.22 22.20
C GLN A 84 -5.31 -0.13 21.25
N LEU A 85 -4.02 0.22 21.31
CA LEU A 85 -3.42 1.19 20.40
C LEU A 85 -3.59 0.78 18.93
N TYR A 86 -3.39 -0.50 18.58
CA TYR A 86 -3.64 -0.99 17.21
C TYR A 86 -5.10 -0.81 16.78
N ILE A 87 -6.06 -1.02 17.68
CA ILE A 87 -7.49 -0.83 17.40
C ILE A 87 -7.79 0.64 17.13
N ASP A 88 -7.23 1.54 17.95
CA ASP A 88 -7.45 2.98 17.84
C ASP A 88 -6.80 3.57 16.58
N GLU A 89 -5.59 3.11 16.23
CA GLU A 89 -4.94 3.48 14.96
C GLU A 89 -5.74 2.99 13.76
N ALA A 90 -6.27 1.77 13.81
CA ALA A 90 -7.11 1.23 12.75
C ALA A 90 -8.36 2.09 12.52
N ASP A 91 -8.97 2.65 13.57
CA ASP A 91 -10.12 3.55 13.44
C ASP A 91 -9.78 4.83 12.68
N GLN A 92 -8.63 5.44 12.97
CA GLN A 92 -8.18 6.63 12.25
C GLN A 92 -7.97 6.33 10.76
N TRP A 93 -7.37 5.18 10.44
CA TRP A 93 -7.15 4.75 9.05
C TRP A 93 -8.46 4.46 8.32
N ILE A 94 -9.41 3.79 8.97
CA ILE A 94 -10.74 3.50 8.41
C ILE A 94 -11.43 4.82 8.06
N ALA A 95 -11.52 5.76 9.01
CA ALA A 95 -12.19 7.05 8.78
C ALA A 95 -11.55 7.85 7.64
N ALA A 96 -10.21 7.86 7.56
CA ALA A 96 -9.49 8.53 6.48
C ALA A 96 -9.79 7.89 5.11
N LEU A 97 -9.72 6.56 5.02
CA LEU A 97 -9.96 5.84 3.75
C LEU A 97 -11.42 5.92 3.29
N GLU A 98 -12.38 5.86 4.22
CA GLU A 98 -13.80 6.05 3.92
C GLU A 98 -14.04 7.45 3.35
N THR A 99 -13.49 8.48 3.99
CA THR A 99 -13.58 9.86 3.50
C THR A 99 -13.01 9.98 2.08
N MET A 100 -11.82 9.40 1.85
CA MET A 100 -11.19 9.41 0.53
C MET A 100 -12.04 8.67 -0.51
N LEU A 101 -12.63 7.51 -0.17
CA LEU A 101 -13.47 6.73 -1.07
C LEU A 101 -14.80 7.44 -1.38
N HIS A 102 -15.43 8.09 -0.40
CA HIS A 102 -16.66 8.85 -0.60
C HIS A 102 -16.46 10.07 -1.51
N ALA A 103 -15.27 10.65 -1.52
CA ALA A 103 -14.93 11.75 -2.41
C ALA A 103 -14.73 11.31 -3.88
N GLN A 104 -14.63 10.00 -4.17
CA GLN A 104 -14.37 9.48 -5.51
C GLN A 104 -15.67 9.37 -6.31
N ASP A 105 -15.67 9.93 -7.51
CA ASP A 105 -16.79 9.86 -8.44
C ASP A 105 -16.28 9.40 -9.81
N LEU A 106 -16.52 8.12 -10.11
CA LEU A 106 -16.12 7.51 -11.38
C LEU A 106 -16.81 8.16 -12.59
N SER A 107 -17.97 8.80 -12.41
CA SER A 107 -18.66 9.47 -13.51
C SER A 107 -17.93 10.72 -13.99
N LYS A 108 -17.07 11.30 -13.14
CA LYS A 108 -16.20 12.45 -13.49
C LYS A 108 -14.91 12.03 -14.18
N VAL A 109 -14.62 10.74 -14.25
CA VAL A 109 -13.44 10.21 -14.94
C VAL A 109 -13.75 10.04 -16.43
N PRO A 110 -12.91 10.56 -17.35
CA PRO A 110 -13.08 10.33 -18.78
C PRO A 110 -13.21 8.84 -19.12
N ALA A 111 -14.06 8.50 -20.08
CA ALA A 111 -14.44 7.12 -20.41
C ALA A 111 -13.23 6.21 -20.66
N GLU A 112 -12.20 6.74 -21.34
CA GLU A 112 -10.96 6.04 -21.64
C GLU A 112 -10.14 5.64 -20.41
N PHE A 113 -10.37 6.29 -19.25
CA PHE A 113 -9.67 6.02 -18.00
C PHE A 113 -10.54 5.34 -16.93
N GLN A 114 -11.84 5.18 -17.17
CA GLN A 114 -12.76 4.62 -16.15
C GLN A 114 -12.36 3.23 -15.69
N LYS A 115 -11.93 2.35 -16.61
CA LYS A 115 -11.45 1.00 -16.24
C LYS A 115 -10.20 1.06 -15.36
N MET A 116 -9.27 1.97 -15.65
CA MET A 116 -8.08 2.18 -14.84
C MET A 116 -8.45 2.70 -13.43
N ALA A 117 -9.30 3.72 -13.37
CA ALA A 117 -9.76 4.28 -12.11
C ALA A 117 -10.53 3.26 -11.27
N PHE A 118 -11.35 2.41 -11.90
CA PHE A 118 -12.04 1.31 -11.22
C PHE A 118 -11.07 0.41 -10.45
N PHE A 119 -10.00 -0.08 -11.09
CA PHE A 119 -9.02 -0.94 -10.43
C PHE A 119 -8.21 -0.20 -9.36
N GLN A 120 -7.90 1.09 -9.57
CA GLN A 120 -7.27 1.91 -8.53
C GLN A 120 -8.15 2.00 -7.27
N LEU A 121 -9.45 2.28 -7.44
CA LEU A 121 -10.41 2.30 -6.33
C LEU A 121 -10.61 0.92 -5.70
N ALA A 122 -10.58 -0.15 -6.49
CA ALA A 122 -10.65 -1.52 -5.98
C ALA A 122 -9.51 -1.81 -4.99
N THR A 123 -8.28 -1.34 -5.25
CA THR A 123 -7.16 -1.50 -4.31
C THR A 123 -7.35 -0.72 -3.00
N MET A 124 -8.01 0.45 -3.05
CA MET A 124 -8.34 1.23 -1.85
C MET A 124 -9.42 0.53 -1.02
N ARG A 125 -10.45 0.00 -1.67
CA ARG A 125 -11.51 -0.79 -1.04
C ARG A 125 -10.96 -2.04 -0.35
N TYR A 126 -10.10 -2.79 -1.04
CA TYR A 126 -9.40 -3.93 -0.46
C TYR A 126 -8.62 -3.52 0.81
N GLY A 127 -7.91 -2.40 0.78
CA GLY A 127 -7.19 -1.88 1.95
C GLY A 127 -8.13 -1.55 3.11
N LEU A 128 -9.27 -0.92 2.83
CA LEU A 128 -10.29 -0.62 3.85
C LEU A 128 -10.86 -1.90 4.47
N ASP A 129 -11.25 -2.87 3.64
CA ASP A 129 -11.83 -4.13 4.08
C ASP A 129 -10.83 -4.92 4.95
N LEU A 130 -9.55 -4.92 4.56
CA LEU A 130 -8.48 -5.54 5.31
C LEU A 130 -8.31 -4.90 6.70
N ILE A 131 -8.29 -3.56 6.79
CA ILE A 131 -8.14 -2.88 8.09
C ILE A 131 -9.36 -3.10 8.98
N LYS A 132 -10.57 -3.10 8.40
CA LYS A 132 -11.81 -3.43 9.13
C LYS A 132 -11.76 -4.84 9.70
N PHE A 133 -11.36 -5.80 8.89
CA PHE A 133 -11.17 -7.18 9.34
C PHE A 133 -10.14 -7.26 10.48
N SER A 134 -8.95 -6.68 10.28
CA SER A 134 -7.88 -6.69 11.29
C SER A 134 -8.33 -6.05 12.59
N LYS A 135 -9.03 -4.91 12.54
CA LYS A 135 -9.60 -4.25 13.73
C LYS A 135 -10.52 -5.20 14.49
N SER A 136 -11.48 -5.83 13.81
CA SER A 136 -12.39 -6.78 14.44
C SER A 136 -11.65 -7.97 15.05
N TRP A 137 -10.59 -8.44 14.39
CA TRP A 137 -9.75 -9.52 14.90
C TRP A 137 -8.98 -9.10 16.17
N TYR A 138 -8.36 -7.92 16.19
CA TYR A 138 -7.67 -7.40 17.37
C TYR A 138 -8.61 -7.12 18.55
N GLN A 139 -9.84 -6.67 18.26
CA GLN A 139 -10.88 -6.53 19.29
C GLN A 139 -11.23 -7.86 19.95
N GLN A 140 -11.28 -8.95 19.18
CA GLN A 140 -11.51 -10.29 19.73
C GLN A 140 -10.29 -10.76 20.53
N LEU A 141 -9.08 -10.59 19.97
CA LEU A 141 -7.84 -10.92 20.66
C LEU A 141 -7.74 -10.24 22.03
N LEU A 142 -8.10 -8.95 22.12
CA LEU A 142 -8.07 -8.20 23.39
C LEU A 142 -9.01 -8.81 24.44
N LYS A 143 -10.20 -9.25 24.02
CA LYS A 143 -11.15 -9.93 24.91
C LYS A 143 -10.58 -11.26 25.38
N ASP A 144 -10.04 -12.04 24.46
CA ASP A 144 -9.48 -13.36 24.74
C ASP A 144 -8.29 -13.26 25.70
N TYR A 145 -7.39 -12.29 25.48
CA TYR A 145 -6.25 -12.02 26.34
C TYR A 145 -6.67 -11.61 27.75
N LYS A 146 -7.61 -10.67 27.89
CA LYS A 146 -8.15 -10.25 29.20
C LYS A 146 -8.84 -11.39 29.94
N ALA A 147 -9.45 -12.33 29.23
CA ALA A 147 -10.09 -13.50 29.84
C ALA A 147 -9.08 -14.51 30.43
N GLN A 148 -7.80 -14.46 30.02
CA GLN A 148 -6.76 -15.33 30.59
C GLN A 148 -6.29 -14.89 31.98
N GLY A 149 -6.47 -13.60 32.33
CA GLY A 149 -6.00 -13.07 33.62
C GLY A 149 -4.49 -13.10 33.80
N PHE A 150 -3.73 -12.95 32.70
CA PHE A 150 -2.29 -12.75 32.78
C PHE A 150 -1.99 -11.46 33.57
N GLU A 151 -1.02 -11.52 34.49
CA GLU A 151 -0.55 -10.38 35.28
C GLU A 151 0.22 -9.36 34.45
#